data_AF-A0AAW5N5N4-F1
#
_entry.id   AF-A0AAW5N5N4-F1
#
_cell.length_a   1.000
_cell.length_b   1.000
_cell.length_c   1.000
_cell.angle_alpha   90.00
_cell.angle_beta   90.00
_cell.angle_gamma   90.00
#
_symmetry.space_group_name_H-M   'P 1'
#
loop_
_entity.id
_entity.type
_entity.pdbx_description
1 polymer ?
#
loop_
_entity_poly.entity_id
_entity_poly.type
_entity_poly.pdbx_seq_one_letter_code
_entity_poly.pdbx_strand_id
1 'polypeptide(L)' 'RLVGANKIIGVDINPACEEWGRKFGMTDFLNSKGMSREVVVAKIVELTDGGAVYTFDATGNTEVMRTALECCHRGWG' A
#
# COMPACT_ATOMS: atom_id res chain seq x y z
N ARG A 1 -5.79 -15.84 -7.48
CA ARG A 1 -4.68 -15.43 -6.60
C ARG A 1 -3.37 -15.94 -7.18
N LEU A 2 -2.43 -15.07 -7.53
CA LEU A 2 -1.17 -15.45 -8.21
C LEU A 2 -0.12 -16.04 -7.26
N VAL A 3 -0.04 -15.55 -6.01
CA VAL A 3 0.96 -16.01 -5.00
C VAL A 3 0.36 -16.21 -3.60
N GLY A 4 -0.96 -16.28 -3.48
CA GLY A 4 -1.63 -16.62 -2.21
C GLY A 4 -1.69 -15.52 -1.15
N ALA A 5 -1.37 -14.26 -1.47
CA ALA A 5 -1.48 -13.14 -0.53
C ALA A 5 -2.91 -13.00 0.04
N ASN A 6 -2.99 -12.87 1.36
CA ASN A 6 -4.27 -12.74 2.08
C ASN A 6 -4.86 -11.33 1.98
N LYS A 7 -4.01 -10.31 1.95
CA LYS A 7 -4.37 -8.89 1.87
C LYS A 7 -3.48 -8.21 0.84
N ILE A 8 -4.09 -7.44 -0.07
CA ILE A 8 -3.41 -6.69 -1.13
C ILE A 8 -3.98 -5.27 -1.08
N ILE A 9 -3.18 -4.34 -0.57
CA ILE A 9 -3.57 -2.93 -0.42
C ILE A 9 -2.98 -2.13 -1.57
N GLY A 10 -3.81 -1.55 -2.41
CA GLY A 10 -3.37 -0.58 -3.41
C GLY A 10 -3.42 0.83 -2.85
N VAL A 11 -2.39 1.62 -3.12
CA VAL A 11 -2.30 3.02 -2.73
C VAL A 11 -2.09 3.86 -3.99
N ASP A 12 -3.05 4.70 -4.33
CA ASP A 12 -2.99 5.57 -5.52
C ASP A 12 -3.79 6.85 -5.29
N ILE A 13 -3.33 7.98 -5.84
CA ILE A 13 -4.06 9.25 -5.78
C ILE A 13 -5.25 9.29 -6.75
N ASN A 14 -5.25 8.43 -7.77
CA ASN A 14 -6.29 8.31 -8.78
C ASN A 14 -7.32 7.24 -8.38
N PRO A 15 -8.55 7.62 -8.00
CA PRO A 15 -9.57 6.64 -7.60
C PRO A 15 -10.02 5.72 -8.73
N ALA A 16 -9.81 6.09 -10.01
CA ALA A 16 -10.15 5.23 -11.14
C ALA A 16 -9.30 3.95 -11.20
N CYS A 17 -8.13 3.93 -10.54
CA CYS A 17 -7.28 2.75 -10.46
C CYS A 17 -7.91 1.64 -9.58
N GLU A 18 -8.85 1.96 -8.70
CA GLU A 18 -9.43 1.00 -7.75
C GLU A 18 -10.17 -0.14 -8.47
N GLU A 19 -11.00 0.21 -9.46
CA GLU A 19 -11.83 -0.77 -10.18
C GLU A 19 -10.96 -1.85 -10.83
N TRP A 20 -9.90 -1.42 -11.52
CA TRP A 20 -8.94 -2.33 -12.15
C TRP A 20 -8.16 -3.12 -11.09
N GLY A 21 -7.68 -2.48 -10.04
CA GLY A 21 -6.96 -3.16 -8.96
C GLY A 21 -7.77 -4.32 -8.37
N ARG A 22 -9.06 -4.10 -8.11
CA ARG A 22 -9.96 -5.15 -7.58
C ARG A 22 -10.12 -6.33 -8.55
N LYS A 23 -10.20 -6.09 -9.87
CA LYS A 23 -10.21 -7.15 -10.89
C LYS A 23 -8.94 -8.00 -10.87
N PHE A 24 -7.79 -7.40 -10.52
CA PHE A 24 -6.51 -8.10 -10.38
C PHE A 24 -6.26 -8.70 -8.98
N GLY A 25 -7.22 -8.57 -8.06
CA GLY A 25 -7.18 -9.22 -6.74
C GLY A 25 -6.81 -8.31 -5.57
N MET A 26 -6.77 -6.99 -5.78
CA MET A 26 -6.64 -6.01 -4.69
C MET A 26 -7.82 -6.12 -3.72
N THR A 27 -7.52 -6.21 -2.42
CA THR A 27 -8.53 -6.35 -1.36
C THR A 27 -8.95 -4.98 -0.83
N ASP A 28 -8.00 -4.07 -0.68
CA ASP A 28 -8.18 -2.76 -0.06
C ASP A 28 -7.58 -1.68 -0.95
N PHE A 29 -8.19 -0.49 -0.94
CA PHE A 29 -7.69 0.67 -1.69
C PHE A 29 -7.60 1.87 -0.76
N LEU A 30 -6.48 2.58 -0.81
CA LEU A 30 -6.24 3.81 -0.08
C LEU A 30 -5.91 4.93 -1.06
N ASN A 31 -6.78 5.93 -1.14
CA ASN A 31 -6.44 7.17 -1.84
C ASN A 31 -5.58 8.06 -0.94
N SER A 32 -4.31 8.27 -1.31
CA SER A 32 -3.36 9.08 -0.54
C SER A 32 -3.35 10.57 -0.89
N LYS A 33 -4.23 11.03 -1.79
CA LYS A 33 -4.26 12.42 -2.26
C LYS A 33 -4.47 13.39 -1.09
N GLY A 34 -3.52 14.30 -0.91
CA GLY A 34 -3.55 15.30 0.16
C GLY A 34 -3.22 14.75 1.56
N MET A 35 -2.82 13.49 1.68
CA MET A 35 -2.32 12.92 2.94
C MET A 35 -0.82 13.15 3.08
N SER A 36 -0.35 13.33 4.31
CA SER A 36 1.09 13.24 4.58
C SER A 36 1.54 11.79 4.55
N ARG A 37 2.86 11.59 4.38
CA ARG A 37 3.49 10.27 4.42
C ARG A 37 3.19 9.52 5.72
N GLU A 38 3.27 10.21 6.86
CA GLU A 38 3.04 9.65 8.19
C GLU A 38 1.61 9.13 8.33
N VAL A 39 0.63 9.85 7.74
CA VAL A 39 -0.77 9.42 7.69
C VAL A 39 -0.93 8.17 6.83
N VAL A 40 -0.28 8.12 5.66
CA VAL A 40 -0.32 6.92 4.79
C VAL A 40 0.27 5.72 5.51
N VAL A 41 1.47 5.86 6.08
CA VAL A 41 2.14 4.79 6.84
C VAL A 41 1.29 4.31 8.00
N ALA A 42 0.76 5.22 8.82
CA ALA A 42 -0.08 4.86 9.96
C ALA A 42 -1.32 4.06 9.55
N LYS A 43 -2.00 4.46 8.47
CA LYS A 43 -3.15 3.73 7.93
C LYS A 43 -2.79 2.33 7.45
N ILE A 44 -1.66 2.18 6.75
CA ILE A 44 -1.22 0.86 6.28
C ILE A 44 -0.86 -0.02 7.48
N VAL A 45 -0.13 0.50 8.47
CA VAL A 45 0.21 -0.22 9.70
C VAL A 45 -1.03 -0.68 10.45
N GLU A 46 -2.05 0.19 10.59
CA GLU A 46 -3.33 -0.16 11.21
C GLU A 46 -4.06 -1.26 10.42
N LEU A 47 -4.12 -1.13 9.09
CA LEU A 47 -4.76 -2.13 8.22
C LEU A 47 -4.04 -3.47 8.21
N THR A 48 -2.76 -3.52 8.57
CA THR A 48 -1.91 -4.73 8.48
C THR A 48 -1.46 -5.27 9.83
N ASP A 49 -1.89 -4.66 10.93
CA ASP A 49 -1.50 -5.03 12.30
C ASP A 49 0.02 -5.03 12.53
N GLY A 50 0.69 -3.95 12.08
CA GLY A 50 2.13 -3.77 12.30
C GLY A 50 2.97 -3.46 11.06
N GLY A 51 2.36 -3.45 9.88
CA GLY A 51 3.01 -3.16 8.60
C GLY A 51 2.87 -4.32 7.62
N ALA A 52 3.00 -4.01 6.33
CA ALA A 52 2.92 -5.03 5.28
C ALA A 52 4.20 -5.90 5.27
N VAL A 53 4.06 -7.20 5.02
CA VAL A 53 5.21 -8.11 4.91
C VAL A 53 6.05 -7.81 3.66
N TYR A 54 5.41 -7.30 2.61
CA TYR A 54 6.07 -6.85 1.39
C TYR A 54 5.42 -5.57 0.91
N THR A 55 6.24 -4.63 0.45
CA THR A 55 5.77 -3.42 -0.24
C THR A 55 6.50 -3.26 -1.56
N PHE A 56 5.82 -2.64 -2.52
CA PHE A 56 6.35 -2.39 -3.85
C PHE A 56 6.03 -0.94 -4.22
N ASP A 57 7.04 -0.18 -4.65
CA ASP A 57 6.80 1.06 -5.38
C ASP A 57 6.75 0.75 -6.89
N ALA A 58 5.70 1.24 -7.53
CA ALA A 58 5.52 1.20 -8.98
C ALA A 58 5.28 2.59 -9.58
N THR A 59 5.56 3.65 -8.80
CA THR A 59 5.37 5.04 -9.22
C THR A 59 6.66 5.67 -9.75
N GLY A 60 7.82 5.18 -9.31
CA GLY A 60 9.12 5.78 -9.63
C GLY A 60 9.41 7.09 -8.89
N ASN A 61 8.63 7.41 -7.86
CA ASN A 61 8.80 8.61 -7.05
C ASN A 61 9.55 8.27 -5.74
N THR A 62 10.68 8.92 -5.49
CA THR A 62 11.54 8.67 -4.32
C THR A 62 10.82 8.86 -2.98
N GLU A 63 9.85 9.78 -2.90
CA GLU A 63 9.04 9.97 -1.69
C GLU A 63 8.09 8.80 -1.46
N VAL A 64 7.54 8.23 -2.53
CA VAL A 64 6.70 7.03 -2.47
C VAL A 64 7.55 5.81 -2.14
N MET A 65 8.75 5.69 -2.70
CA MET A 65 9.70 4.62 -2.33
C MET A 65 10.00 4.63 -0.83
N ARG A 66 10.24 5.81 -0.25
CA ARG A 66 10.43 5.95 1.20
C ARG A 66 9.18 5.58 1.99
N THR A 67 8.02 6.02 1.53
CA THR A 67 6.73 5.67 2.13
C THR A 67 6.51 4.15 2.12
N ALA A 68 6.79 3.50 0.99
CA ALA A 68 6.67 2.05 0.84
C ALA A 68 7.58 1.29 1.81
N LEU A 69 8.83 1.73 1.97
CA LEU A 69 9.77 1.16 2.95
C LEU A 69 9.23 1.30 4.38
N GLU A 70 8.66 2.44 4.75
CA GLU A 70 8.15 2.70 6.10
C GLU A 70 6.80 1.99 6.38
N CYS A 71 6.07 1.58 5.34
CA CYS A 71 4.88 0.75 5.44
C CYS A 71 5.19 -0.73 5.73
N CYS A 72 6.45 -1.17 5.60
CA CYS A 72 6.86 -2.54 5.88
C CYS A 72 6.77 -2.88 7.36
N HIS A 73 6.50 -4.14 7.66
CA HIS A 73 6.48 -4.64 9.02
C HIS A 73 7.86 -4.46 9.67
N ARG A 74 7.88 -3.92 10.88
CA ARG A 74 9.13 -3.77 11.63
C ARG A 74 9.74 -5.14 11.91
N GLY A 75 10.97 -5.34 11.45
CA GLY A 75 11.80 -6.53 11.74
C GLY A 75 11.88 -7.56 10.62
N TRP A 76 10.85 -7.68 9.76
CA TRP A 76 10.82 -8.71 8.70
C TRP A 76 10.06 -8.30 7.43
N GLY A 77 9.70 -7.02 7.30
CA GLY A 77 9.19 -6.48 6.04
C GLY A 77 10.28 -6.00 5.10
#